data_AF-A0A353BUV8-F1
#
_entry.id   AF-A0A353BUV8-F1
#
_cell.length_a   1.000
_cell.length_b   1.000
_cell.length_c   1.000
_cell.angle_alpha   90.00
_cell.angle_beta   90.00
_cell.angle_gamma   90.00
#
_symmetry.space_group_name_H-M   'P 1'
#
loop_
_entity.id
_entity.type
_entity.pdbx_description
1 polymer ?
#
loop_
_entity_poly.entity_id
_entity_poly.type
_entity_poly.pdbx_seq_one_letter_code
_entity_poly.pdbx_strand_id
1 'polypeptide(L)'
;VKFRGIYYCPHHPQAEITAYRYDCDCRKPRPGLLKLAAWADQLDLTKSYVIGDKLIDLAAGKNVSATTALVLTGYGAEEQKKITPETTPDFIGHNLEEIARWVRLNHHLLNPIS
;
A
#
# COMPACT_ATOMS: atom_id res chain seq x y z
N VAL A 1 -16.20 11.13 3.24
CA VAL A 1 -14.74 10.89 3.09
C VAL A 1 -14.20 11.89 2.06
N LYS A 2 -13.00 12.46 2.26
CA LYS A 2 -12.32 13.36 1.30
C LYS A 2 -11.03 12.70 0.82
N PHE A 3 -10.79 12.70 -0.49
CA PHE A 3 -9.56 12.18 -1.10
C PHE A 3 -8.73 13.34 -1.66
N ARG A 4 -7.40 13.31 -1.49
CA ARG A 4 -6.49 14.29 -2.12
C ARG A 4 -6.14 13.92 -3.56
N GLY A 5 -5.99 12.62 -3.84
CA GLY A 5 -5.76 12.09 -5.17
C GLY A 5 -6.22 10.65 -5.28
N ILE A 6 -6.51 10.22 -6.52
CA ILE A 6 -6.85 8.84 -6.87
C ILE A 6 -5.91 8.44 -7.99
N TYR A 7 -5.10 7.43 -7.74
CA TYR A 7 -4.06 6.96 -8.65
C TYR A 7 -4.32 5.49 -8.99
N TYR A 8 -4.25 5.13 -10.28
CA TYR A 8 -4.50 3.77 -10.74
C TYR A 8 -3.54 3.40 -11.88
N CYS A 9 -3.34 2.11 -12.09
CA CYS A 9 -2.48 1.59 -13.15
C CYS A 9 -3.28 0.61 -14.03
N PRO A 10 -3.49 0.92 -15.32
CA PRO A 10 -4.22 0.03 -16.24
C PRO A 10 -3.32 -1.01 -16.92
N HIS A 11 -2.00 -0.97 -16.69
CA HIS A 11 -1.04 -1.74 -17.46
C HIS A 11 -0.90 -3.18 -16.97
N HIS A 12 -0.60 -4.06 -17.92
CA HIS A 12 -0.18 -5.45 -17.67
C HIS A 12 0.76 -5.89 -18.79
N PRO A 13 1.89 -6.58 -18.52
CA PRO A 13 2.81 -7.04 -19.57
C PRO A 13 2.15 -7.91 -20.64
N GLN A 14 1.04 -8.57 -20.29
CA GLN A 14 0.25 -9.42 -21.17
C GLN A 14 -1.16 -8.86 -21.44
N ALA A 15 -1.40 -7.55 -21.27
CA ALA A 15 -2.72 -6.96 -21.53
C ALA A 15 -3.18 -7.24 -22.96
N GLU A 16 -4.48 -7.47 -23.21
CA GLU A 16 -5.00 -7.69 -24.56
C GLU A 16 -4.94 -6.43 -25.43
N ILE A 17 -5.21 -5.27 -24.81
CA ILE A 17 -5.15 -3.97 -25.46
C ILE A 17 -3.69 -3.51 -25.52
N THR A 18 -3.16 -3.33 -26.74
CA THR A 18 -1.75 -2.96 -26.98
C THR A 18 -1.33 -1.70 -26.23
N ALA A 19 -2.21 -0.69 -26.12
CA ALA A 19 -1.93 0.54 -25.38
C ALA A 19 -1.61 0.32 -23.88
N TYR A 20 -2.05 -0.80 -23.30
CA TYR A 20 -1.79 -1.14 -21.90
C TYR A 20 -0.78 -2.30 -21.73
N ARG A 21 -0.25 -2.84 -22.83
CA ARG A 21 0.64 -4.00 -22.83
C ARG A 21 2.10 -3.59 -22.72
N TYR A 22 2.52 -3.26 -21.51
CA TYR A 22 3.94 -3.06 -21.23
C TYR A 22 4.25 -3.21 -19.74
N ASP A 23 5.54 -3.38 -19.45
CA ASP A 23 6.07 -3.41 -18.11
C ASP A 23 6.29 -1.98 -17.61
N CYS A 24 5.57 -1.60 -16.56
CA CYS A 24 5.46 -0.22 -16.10
C CYS A 24 5.82 -0.09 -14.63
N ASP A 25 6.19 1.11 -14.18
CA ASP A 25 6.52 1.35 -12.77
C ASP A 25 5.31 1.55 -11.85
N CYS A 26 4.11 1.73 -12.41
CA CYS A 26 2.90 1.96 -11.62
C CYS A 26 2.26 0.68 -11.08
N ARG A 27 2.49 -0.47 -11.71
CA ARG A 27 1.81 -1.71 -11.33
C ARG A 27 2.48 -2.29 -10.09
N LYS A 28 1.71 -2.39 -9.00
CA LYS A 28 2.13 -3.08 -7.78
C LYS A 28 2.65 -4.50 -8.12
N PRO A 29 3.79 -4.94 -7.55
CA PRO A 29 4.44 -4.42 -6.34
C PRO A 29 5.39 -3.23 -6.56
N ARG A 30 5.49 -2.67 -7.77
CA ARG A 30 6.29 -1.46 -7.99
C ARG A 30 5.65 -0.24 -7.30
N PRO A 31 6.45 0.66 -6.74
CA PRO A 31 5.95 1.78 -5.94
C PRO A 31 5.58 3.02 -6.75
N GLY A 32 5.51 2.97 -8.08
CA GLY A 32 5.39 4.16 -8.92
C GLY A 32 4.18 5.04 -8.59
N LEU A 33 3.02 4.45 -8.27
CA LEU A 33 1.85 5.22 -7.85
C LEU A 33 2.03 5.90 -6.49
N LEU A 34 2.74 5.26 -5.54
CA LEU A 34 3.02 5.85 -4.23
C LEU A 34 3.98 7.04 -4.38
N LYS A 35 5.02 6.88 -5.19
CA LYS A 35 5.98 7.96 -5.51
C LYS A 35 5.30 9.14 -6.20
N LEU A 36 4.36 8.86 -7.12
CA LEU A 36 3.58 9.89 -7.78
C LEU A 36 2.70 10.66 -6.79
N ALA A 37 1.99 9.96 -5.90
CA ALA A 37 1.18 10.59 -4.86
C ALA A 37 2.03 11.45 -3.91
N ALA A 38 3.21 10.94 -3.52
CA ALA A 38 4.14 11.67 -2.68
C ALA A 38 4.68 12.95 -3.32
N TRP A 39 4.99 12.89 -4.62
CA TRP A 39 5.40 14.08 -5.37
C TRP A 39 4.28 15.12 -5.46
N ALA A 40 3.05 14.69 -5.78
CA ALA A 40 1.91 15.59 -5.97
C ALA A 40 1.49 16.32 -4.68
N ASP A 41 1.56 15.64 -3.52
CA ASP A 41 1.11 16.16 -2.22
C ASP A 41 2.27 16.44 -1.24
N GLN A 42 3.53 16.37 -1.69
CA GLN A 42 4.75 16.54 -0.87
C GLN A 42 4.78 15.64 0.38
N LEU A 43 4.41 14.37 0.22
CA LEU A 43 4.33 13.41 1.31
C LEU A 43 5.68 12.77 1.63
N ASP A 44 5.96 12.58 2.91
CA ASP A 44 7.02 11.69 3.37
C ASP A 44 6.47 10.25 3.48
N LEU A 45 6.83 9.40 2.51
CA LEU A 45 6.36 8.02 2.47
C LEU A 45 6.87 7.17 3.63
N THR A 46 8.01 7.54 4.23
CA THR A 46 8.57 6.81 5.39
C THR A 46 7.73 7.00 6.65
N LYS A 47 6.89 8.06 6.66
CA LYS A 47 5.94 8.38 7.73
C LYS A 47 4.49 8.08 7.33
N SER A 48 4.31 7.34 6.23
CA SER A 48 3.01 7.02 5.66
C SER A 48 2.62 5.57 5.92
N TYR A 49 1.33 5.29 5.82
CA TYR A 49 0.77 3.95 5.91
C TYR A 49 0.28 3.47 4.53
N VAL A 50 0.58 2.23 4.18
CA VAL A 50 0.02 1.52 3.02
C VAL A 50 -0.85 0.38 3.51
N ILE A 51 -2.15 0.49 3.21
CA ILE A 51 -3.16 -0.48 3.62
C ILE A 51 -3.70 -1.16 2.36
N GLY A 52 -3.69 -2.49 2.35
CA GLY A 52 -4.15 -3.27 1.21
C GLY A 52 -4.62 -4.66 1.62
N ASP A 53 -5.29 -5.35 0.70
CA ASP A 53 -5.80 -6.71 0.91
C ASP A 53 -4.96 -7.78 0.18
N LYS A 54 -3.89 -7.36 -0.52
CA LYS A 54 -2.94 -8.27 -1.17
C LYS A 54 -1.51 -8.01 -0.71
N LEU A 55 -0.68 -9.06 -0.70
CA LEU A 55 0.74 -8.94 -0.36
C LEU A 55 1.51 -8.03 -1.32
N ILE A 56 1.07 -7.91 -2.58
CA ILE A 56 1.67 -6.97 -3.55
C ILE A 56 1.46 -5.50 -3.17
N ASP A 57 0.42 -5.18 -2.39
CA ASP A 57 0.18 -3.83 -1.87
C ASP A 57 1.21 -3.50 -0.80
N LEU A 58 1.43 -4.45 0.11
CA LEU A 58 2.41 -4.34 1.18
C LEU A 58 3.83 -4.29 0.62
N ALA A 59 4.13 -5.10 -0.40
CA ALA A 59 5.41 -5.04 -1.11
C ALA A 59 5.65 -3.65 -1.72
N ALA A 60 4.64 -3.02 -2.32
CA ALA A 60 4.76 -1.66 -2.82
C ALA A 60 5.05 -0.64 -1.70
N GLY A 61 4.42 -0.79 -0.53
CA GLY A 61 4.70 0.04 0.65
C GLY A 61 6.11 -0.16 1.21
N LYS A 62 6.55 -1.42 1.36
CA LYS A 62 7.91 -1.76 1.81
C LYS A 62 8.99 -1.20 0.87
N ASN A 63 8.74 -1.20 -0.44
CA ASN A 63 9.64 -0.63 -1.44
C ASN A 63 9.84 0.90 -1.31
N VAL A 64 9.04 1.58 -0.48
CA VAL A 64 9.19 3.01 -0.13
C VAL A 64 9.33 3.24 1.38
N SER A 65 9.63 2.17 2.13
CA SER A 65 9.79 2.20 3.59
C SER A 65 8.56 2.74 4.34
N ALA A 66 7.36 2.62 3.76
CA ALA A 66 6.12 2.93 4.44
C ALA A 66 5.75 1.82 5.44
N THR A 67 5.03 2.18 6.50
CA THR A 67 4.40 1.19 7.38
C THR A 67 3.25 0.50 6.65
N THR A 68 3.13 -0.81 6.77
CA THR A 68 2.21 -1.64 5.99
C THR A 68 1.20 -2.35 6.87
N ALA A 69 -0.06 -2.38 6.44
CA ALA A 69 -1.11 -3.14 7.12
C ALA A 69 -1.95 -3.97 6.15
N LEU A 70 -2.11 -5.25 6.45
CA LEU A 70 -3.01 -6.15 5.71
C LEU A 70 -4.43 -6.03 6.29
N VAL A 71 -5.40 -5.72 5.44
CA VAL A 71 -6.82 -5.84 5.81
C VAL A 71 -7.35 -7.20 5.36
N LEU A 72 -8.05 -7.92 6.25
CA LEU A 72 -8.51 -9.29 5.96
C LEU A 72 -9.80 -9.36 5.13
N THR A 73 -10.45 -8.22 4.87
CA THR A 73 -11.53 -8.12 3.87
C THR A 73 -11.01 -8.32 2.45
N GLY A 74 -11.89 -8.66 1.49
CA GLY A 74 -11.48 -8.88 0.11
C GLY A 74 -10.62 -10.13 -0.04
N TYR A 75 -9.41 -10.00 -0.58
CA TYR A 75 -8.47 -11.12 -0.73
C TYR A 75 -7.61 -11.37 0.52
N GLY A 76 -7.69 -10.51 1.54
CA GLY A 76 -6.75 -10.48 2.65
C GLY A 76 -6.67 -11.78 3.45
N ALA A 77 -7.80 -12.45 3.72
CA ALA A 77 -7.82 -13.71 4.45
C ALA A 77 -7.04 -14.84 3.73
N GLU A 78 -7.08 -14.88 2.40
CA GLU A 78 -6.33 -15.87 1.61
C GLU A 78 -4.86 -15.45 1.43
N GLU A 79 -4.61 -14.14 1.31
CA GLU A 79 -3.27 -13.57 1.21
C GLU A 79 -2.49 -13.73 2.52
N GLN A 80 -3.15 -13.66 3.67
CA GLN A 80 -2.56 -13.90 4.99
C GLN A 80 -1.88 -15.27 5.09
N LYS A 81 -2.47 -16.30 4.48
CA LYS A 81 -1.92 -17.67 4.47
C LYS A 81 -0.59 -17.79 3.71
N LYS A 82 -0.27 -16.80 2.88
CA LYS A 82 0.96 -16.75 2.06
C LYS A 82 2.06 -15.90 2.70
N ILE A 83 1.81 -15.32 3.88
CA ILE A 83 2.80 -14.51 4.59
C ILE A 83 4.02 -15.36 4.95
N THR A 84 5.18 -14.79 4.68
CA THR A 84 6.50 -15.28 5.08
C THR A 84 7.15 -14.24 6.01
N PRO A 85 8.25 -14.58 6.70
CA PRO A 85 9.00 -13.60 7.50
C PRO A 85 9.37 -12.32 6.71
N GLU A 86 9.69 -12.44 5.43
CA GLU A 86 10.08 -11.31 4.56
C GLU A 86 8.88 -10.44 4.16
N THR A 87 7.69 -11.05 4.05
CA THR A 87 6.46 -10.38 3.59
C THR A 87 5.53 -9.98 4.74
N THR A 88 5.90 -10.25 5.99
CA THR A 88 5.12 -9.92 7.20
C THR A 88 4.81 -8.42 7.27
N PRO A 89 3.52 -8.01 7.36
CA PRO A 89 3.14 -6.61 7.55
C PRO A 89 3.34 -6.16 9.00
N ASP A 90 3.35 -4.85 9.22
CA ASP A 90 3.43 -4.26 10.56
C ASP A 90 2.15 -4.46 11.36
N PHE A 91 1.02 -4.64 10.67
CA PHE A 91 -0.27 -4.92 11.29
C PHE A 91 -1.19 -5.76 10.40
N ILE A 92 -2.07 -6.54 11.02
CA ILE A 92 -3.15 -7.27 10.36
C ILE A 92 -4.45 -6.91 11.08
N GLY A 93 -5.42 -6.38 10.35
CA GLY A 93 -6.74 -6.01 10.90
C GLY A 93 -7.88 -6.73 10.17
N HIS A 94 -8.95 -7.07 10.88
CA HIS A 94 -10.09 -7.76 10.28
C HIS A 94 -10.86 -6.88 9.29
N ASN A 95 -10.80 -5.56 9.47
CA ASN A 95 -11.47 -4.56 8.63
C ASN A 95 -10.73 -3.21 8.71
N LEU A 96 -11.17 -2.25 7.90
CA LEU A 96 -10.56 -0.91 7.87
C LEU A 96 -10.76 -0.11 9.17
N GLU A 97 -11.80 -0.38 9.96
CA GLU A 97 -12.03 0.32 11.23
C GLU A 97 -10.95 -0.02 12.26
N GLU A 98 -10.61 -1.31 12.37
CA GLU A 98 -9.53 -1.76 13.25
C GLU A 98 -8.19 -1.16 12.86
N ILE A 99 -7.88 -1.14 11.56
CA ILE A 99 -6.65 -0.53 11.05
C ILE A 99 -6.66 0.97 11.32
N ALA A 100 -7.77 1.67 11.11
CA ALA A 100 -7.87 3.10 11.42
C ALA A 100 -7.64 3.39 12.90
N ARG A 101 -8.16 2.54 13.80
CA ARG A 101 -7.90 2.63 15.25
C ARG A 101 -6.42 2.42 15.54
N TRP A 102 -5.81 1.41 14.95
CA TRP A 102 -4.37 1.13 15.09
C TRP A 102 -3.50 2.29 14.58
N VAL A 103 -3.78 2.84 13.39
CA VAL A 103 -3.08 4.03 12.87
C VAL A 103 -3.17 5.19 13.85
N ARG A 104 -4.36 5.49 14.38
CA ARG A 104 -4.57 6.59 15.33
C ARG A 104 -3.76 6.42 16.61
N LEU A 105 -3.64 5.19 17.12
CA LEU A 105 -2.86 4.91 18.33
C LEU A 105 -1.35 4.99 18.09
N ASN A 106 -0.88 4.69 16.88
CA ASN A 106 0.55 4.58 16.57
C ASN A 106 1.12 5.78 15.78
N HIS A 107 0.29 6.76 15.37
CA HIS A 107 0.70 7.91 14.56
C HIS A 107 1.84 8.74 15.17
N HIS A 108 1.94 8.78 16.50
CA HIS A 108 2.99 9.51 17.20
C HIS A 108 4.39 8.87 17.03
N LEU A 109 4.47 7.58 16.70
CA LEU A 109 5.73 6.87 16.49
C LEU A 109 6.42 7.25 15.17
N LEU A 110 5.63 7.64 14.16
CA LEU A 110 6.15 8.11 12.87
C LEU A 110 6.44 9.63 12.87
N ASN A 111 5.98 10.34 13.90
CA ASN A 111 6.22 11.78 14.08
C ASN A 111 6.69 12.07 15.52
N PRO A 112 7.90 11.61 15.91
CA PRO A 112 8.44 11.92 17.22
C PRO A 112 8.83 13.42 17.27
N ILE A 113 7.89 14.25 17.74
CA ILE A 113 8.03 15.65 18.16
C ILE A 113 8.74 16.58 17.15
N SER A 114 7.94 17.43 16.50
CA SER A 114 8.34 18.81 16.18
C SER A 114 8.23 19.67 17.44
#